data_AF-A0A6P0YEH5-F1
#
_entry.id   AF-A0A6P0YEH5-F1
#
_cell.length_a   1.000
_cell.length_b   1.000
_cell.length_c   1.000
_cell.angle_alpha   90.00
_cell.angle_beta   90.00
_cell.angle_gamma   90.00
#
_symmetry.space_group_name_H-M   'P 1'
#
loop_
_entity.id
_entity.type
_entity.pdbx_description
1 polymer ?
#
loop_
_entity_poly.entity_id
_entity_poly.type
_entity_poly.pdbx_seq_one_letter_code
_entity_poly.pdbx_strand_id
1 'polypeptide(L)'
;RPEQFIIIHPANTEVEANLLQIQTKMMKNPRKNISTNIDEAAIETAIKGLISGSQIKQEWVENLILKLQNGQVTSKYLNNLFDNLGASNAVKQENANAQMVRLLTLRAIFIPETLPEYLNWLNITGDEKKEDEKQKISLKLQSQLKNYQKSLDPLIVLGMNYAFYQILGGKISVPAFCWLLKTKNSLWSTYSTIIKQQVRHDLEYLESLGNNLLNTNIDQEIEQLIYGNTIWKKLISHLKYRRDRCNYYQPFAELFSQLPDYELAAYFHQLSNGKVPKLIFTSAFPRLKSIYEIRVFGLNVRQELTVSDRIIISIKKYGVQVAVTFLLLLSHALSFVLGYQASKFNNGTIAEPKKNEPSTFSEEQLTDSSTKNVSAISSVKMEKALEKFPTTSSVIREIVQELETEILSQNSTVFIAEDARLKIIQAIKQILEMDIKLQYAGAIEDELLGEPEKYLEAQKQWIEAIYSYQQKFFSSGFGYIEPDKQTAGRLKCDVADLLDIQLQQRPQYCEE
;
A
#
# COMPACT_ATOMS: atom_id res chain seq x y z
N ARG A 1 -19.99 19.13 35.73
CA ARG A 1 -20.32 20.55 36.04
C ARG A 1 -20.44 21.27 34.71
N PRO A 2 -21.60 21.83 34.32
CA PRO A 2 -21.68 22.64 33.12
C PRO A 2 -21.08 24.02 33.39
N GLU A 3 -20.29 24.52 32.44
CA GLU A 3 -19.72 25.86 32.45
C GLU A 3 -20.86 26.91 32.42
N GLN A 4 -20.83 27.85 33.35
CA GLN A 4 -21.77 28.97 33.40
C GLN A 4 -21.23 30.09 32.50
N PHE A 5 -22.01 30.52 31.52
CA PHE A 5 -21.72 31.73 30.76
C PHE A 5 -22.38 32.93 31.45
N ILE A 6 -21.62 34.01 31.63
CA ILE A 6 -22.14 35.28 32.14
C ILE A 6 -22.78 36.03 30.97
N ILE A 7 -24.09 36.20 31.02
CA ILE A 7 -24.82 37.09 30.10
C ILE A 7 -24.69 38.51 30.65
N ILE A 8 -23.96 39.37 29.95
CA ILE A 8 -23.84 40.79 30.28
C ILE A 8 -24.93 41.55 29.53
N HIS A 9 -25.86 42.16 30.26
CA HIS A 9 -26.85 43.07 29.71
C HIS A 9 -26.27 44.48 29.57
N PRO A 10 -26.65 45.25 28.53
CA PRO A 10 -26.24 46.64 28.39
C PRO A 10 -26.72 47.48 29.58
N ALA A 11 -25.87 48.38 30.06
CA ALA A 11 -26.10 49.14 31.29
C ALA A 11 -27.27 50.15 31.19
N ASN A 12 -27.63 50.56 29.97
CA ASN A 12 -28.79 51.39 29.67
C ASN A 12 -29.15 51.31 28.17
N THR A 13 -30.26 51.96 27.80
CA THR A 13 -30.79 52.00 26.43
C THR A 13 -29.89 52.73 25.44
N GLU A 14 -29.03 53.65 25.90
CA GLU A 14 -28.05 54.34 25.06
C GLU A 14 -26.88 53.41 24.68
N VAL A 15 -26.40 52.60 25.63
CA VAL A 15 -25.39 51.55 25.40
C VAL A 15 -25.94 50.47 24.50
N GLU A 16 -27.21 50.07 24.68
CA GLU A 16 -27.88 49.10 23.80
C GLU A 16 -28.00 49.63 22.36
N ALA A 17 -28.42 50.89 22.18
CA ALA A 17 -28.50 51.52 20.87
C ALA A 17 -27.12 51.63 20.20
N ASN A 18 -26.08 51.96 20.96
CA ASN A 18 -24.69 52.01 20.45
C ASN A 18 -24.19 50.61 20.06
N LEU A 19 -24.48 49.57 20.84
CA LEU A 19 -24.11 48.19 20.52
C LEU A 19 -24.83 47.69 19.27
N LEU A 20 -26.13 47.96 19.13
CA LEU A 20 -26.90 47.66 17.91
C LEU A 20 -26.36 48.41 16.70
N GLN A 21 -25.94 49.67 16.87
CA GLN A 21 -25.33 50.44 15.79
C GLN A 21 -23.95 49.90 15.39
N ILE A 22 -23.14 49.45 16.35
CA ILE A 22 -21.84 48.77 16.12
C ILE A 22 -22.07 47.44 15.40
N GLN A 23 -23.03 46.63 15.85
CA GLN A 23 -23.36 45.33 15.26
C GLN A 23 -23.89 45.50 13.82
N THR A 24 -24.71 46.53 13.58
CA THR A 24 -25.21 46.88 12.25
C THR A 24 -24.09 47.40 11.33
N LYS A 25 -23.11 48.15 11.88
CA LYS A 25 -21.91 48.58 11.15
C LYS A 25 -20.98 47.39 10.83
N MET A 26 -20.87 46.41 11.71
CA MET A 26 -20.12 45.17 11.48
C MET A 26 -20.80 44.28 10.41
N MET A 27 -22.13 44.20 10.42
CA MET A 27 -22.89 43.45 9.41
C MET A 27 -22.89 44.11 8.02
N LYS A 28 -22.83 45.45 7.95
CA LYS A 28 -22.76 46.19 6.68
C LYS A 28 -21.36 46.23 6.06
N ASN A 29 -20.32 45.77 6.77
CA ASN A 29 -18.94 45.80 6.26
C ASN A 29 -18.15 44.57 6.75
N PRO A 30 -18.35 43.36 6.17
CA PRO A 30 -17.93 42.11 6.80
C PRO A 30 -16.42 41.78 6.75
N ARG A 31 -15.52 42.73 6.46
CA ARG A 31 -14.05 42.59 6.57
C ARG A 31 -13.37 43.90 6.14
N LYS A 32 -13.02 44.78 7.09
CA LYS A 32 -11.89 45.70 6.84
C LYS A 32 -11.25 46.37 8.05
N ASN A 33 -11.85 46.34 9.24
CA ASN A 33 -11.30 47.07 10.38
C ASN A 33 -11.05 46.14 11.58
N ILE A 34 -10.08 45.23 11.44
CA ILE A 34 -9.20 44.88 12.56
C ILE A 34 -7.93 45.67 12.29
N SER A 35 -7.54 46.56 13.21
CA SER A 35 -6.32 47.37 13.15
C SER A 35 -5.12 46.59 12.59
N THR A 36 -4.75 46.85 11.34
CA THR A 36 -3.60 46.30 10.61
C THR A 36 -2.33 47.10 10.90
N ASN A 37 -1.99 47.32 12.16
CA ASN A 37 -0.65 47.83 12.46
C ASN A 37 0.29 46.62 12.49
N ILE A 38 0.79 46.23 11.32
CA ILE A 38 1.86 45.24 11.23
C ILE A 38 3.02 45.88 12.00
N ASP A 39 3.36 45.35 13.16
CA ASP A 39 4.58 45.76 13.86
C ASP A 39 5.77 45.16 13.10
N GLU A 40 6.14 45.86 12.03
CA GLU A 40 7.20 45.53 11.07
C GLU A 40 8.55 45.44 11.79
N ALA A 41 8.80 46.36 12.72
CA ALA A 41 10.01 46.40 13.54
C ALA A 41 10.16 45.15 14.39
N ALA A 42 9.07 44.63 14.99
CA ALA A 42 9.12 43.38 15.73
C ALA A 42 9.38 42.16 14.85
N ILE A 43 8.82 42.10 13.62
CA ILE A 43 9.10 41.00 12.68
C ILE A 43 10.56 41.03 12.25
N GLU A 44 11.07 42.20 11.86
CA GLU A 44 12.46 42.37 11.47
C GLU A 44 13.41 42.02 12.61
N THR A 45 13.10 42.46 13.84
CA THR A 45 13.87 42.13 15.05
C THR A 45 13.87 40.62 15.31
N ALA A 46 12.73 39.95 15.15
CA ALA A 46 12.63 38.50 15.31
C ALA A 46 13.50 37.77 14.27
N ILE A 47 13.45 38.15 12.99
CA ILE A 47 14.28 37.55 11.94
C ILE A 47 15.77 37.81 12.22
N LYS A 48 16.16 39.05 12.55
CA LYS A 48 17.54 39.41 12.93
C LYS A 48 18.03 38.60 14.13
N GLY A 49 17.18 38.41 15.14
CA GLY A 49 17.45 37.55 16.28
C GLY A 49 17.72 36.10 15.88
N LEU A 50 16.86 35.52 15.04
CA LEU A 50 16.97 34.14 14.56
C LEU A 50 18.22 33.88 13.70
N ILE A 51 18.65 34.85 12.90
CA ILE A 51 19.85 34.70 12.05
C ILE A 51 21.17 35.01 12.77
N SER A 52 21.13 35.69 13.92
CA SER A 52 22.33 36.13 14.65
C SER A 52 23.21 34.97 15.12
N GLY A 53 22.62 33.79 15.39
CA GLY A 53 23.33 32.62 15.92
C GLY A 53 23.34 32.51 17.44
N SER A 54 22.66 33.42 18.14
CA SER A 54 22.39 33.30 19.57
C SER A 54 21.34 32.22 19.87
N GLN A 55 21.06 32.01 21.16
CA GLN A 55 19.91 31.22 21.59
C GLN A 55 18.62 31.78 20.95
N ILE A 56 17.84 30.90 20.32
CA ILE A 56 16.53 31.27 19.77
C ILE A 56 15.58 31.51 20.92
N LYS A 57 14.91 32.68 20.92
CA LYS A 57 13.84 32.97 21.87
C LYS A 57 12.50 32.51 21.30
N GLN A 58 11.68 31.93 22.17
CA GLN A 58 10.34 31.46 21.83
C GLN A 58 9.46 32.59 21.28
N GLU A 59 9.53 33.78 21.89
CA GLU A 59 8.80 34.98 21.48
C GLU A 59 9.03 35.36 20.01
N TRP A 60 10.21 35.10 19.44
CA TRP A 60 10.51 35.43 18.05
C TRP A 60 9.78 34.50 17.09
N VAL A 61 9.73 33.20 17.40
CA VAL A 61 9.11 32.18 16.55
C VAL A 61 7.59 32.30 16.62
N GLU A 62 7.03 32.41 17.82
CA GLU A 62 5.57 32.49 18.02
C GLU A 62 4.97 33.75 17.42
N ASN A 63 5.60 34.92 17.60
CA ASN A 63 5.11 36.17 17.01
C ASN A 63 5.13 36.14 15.48
N LEU A 64 6.15 35.52 14.87
CA LEU A 64 6.22 35.36 13.42
C LEU A 64 5.08 34.46 12.91
N ILE A 65 4.86 33.32 13.56
CA ILE A 65 3.82 32.36 13.17
C ILE A 65 2.42 32.94 13.35
N LEU A 66 2.15 33.60 14.48
CA LEU A 66 0.84 34.18 14.78
C LEU A 66 0.48 35.29 13.78
N LYS A 67 1.43 36.16 13.43
CA LYS A 67 1.24 37.21 12.43
C LYS A 67 1.02 36.65 11.01
N LEU A 68 1.65 35.52 10.70
CA LEU A 68 1.44 34.79 9.45
C LEU A 68 0.04 34.15 9.39
N GLN A 69 -0.36 33.40 10.42
CA GLN A 69 -1.64 32.69 10.48
C GLN A 69 -2.84 33.65 10.45
N ASN A 70 -2.73 34.81 11.09
CA ASN A 70 -3.78 35.82 11.11
C ASN A 70 -3.91 36.60 9.77
N GLY A 71 -3.11 36.27 8.76
CA GLY A 71 -3.11 36.95 7.46
C GLY A 71 -2.66 38.41 7.52
N GLN A 72 -2.11 38.85 8.66
CA GLN A 72 -1.56 40.19 8.84
C GLN A 72 -0.31 40.40 7.99
N VAL A 73 0.41 39.31 7.69
CA VAL A 73 1.65 39.32 6.92
C VAL A 73 1.50 38.45 5.67
N THR A 74 1.67 39.07 4.50
CA THR A 74 1.62 38.35 3.22
C THR A 74 2.98 37.75 2.87
N SER A 75 3.00 36.66 2.08
CA SER A 75 4.26 36.10 1.55
C SER A 75 5.05 37.12 0.73
N LYS A 76 4.36 38.07 0.06
CA LYS A 76 5.00 39.18 -0.67
C LYS A 76 5.73 40.13 0.27
N TYR A 77 5.09 40.51 1.39
CA TYR A 77 5.72 41.33 2.42
C TYR A 77 6.96 40.64 3.00
N LEU A 78 6.85 39.36 3.39
CA LEU A 78 7.98 38.62 3.95
C LEU A 78 9.11 38.48 2.93
N ASN A 79 8.82 38.18 1.67
CA ASN A 79 9.85 38.12 0.63
C ASN A 79 10.63 39.43 0.53
N ASN A 80 9.93 40.57 0.47
CA ASN A 80 10.57 41.89 0.44
C ASN A 80 11.44 42.13 1.68
N LEU A 81 10.97 41.73 2.87
CA LEU A 81 11.74 41.85 4.12
C LEU A 81 13.00 40.99 4.10
N PHE A 82 12.89 39.72 3.70
CA PHE A 82 14.06 38.84 3.54
C PHE A 82 15.05 39.40 2.50
N ASP A 83 14.56 39.97 1.39
CA ASP A 83 15.39 40.58 0.37
C ASP A 83 16.11 41.84 0.88
N ASN A 84 15.42 42.69 1.66
CA ASN A 84 16.02 43.84 2.33
C ASN A 84 17.09 43.44 3.35
N LEU A 85 16.94 42.27 3.98
CA LEU A 85 17.94 41.66 4.86
C LEU A 85 19.08 40.96 4.09
N GLY A 86 19.02 40.96 2.76
CA GLY A 86 20.10 40.48 1.88
C GLY A 86 19.88 39.09 1.27
N ALA A 87 18.68 38.49 1.37
CA ALA A 87 18.43 37.14 0.84
C ALA A 87 18.72 37.01 -0.66
N SER A 88 18.14 37.89 -1.49
CA SER A 88 18.41 37.92 -2.94
C SER A 88 19.90 38.07 -3.30
N ASN A 89 20.68 38.80 -2.47
CA ASN A 89 22.11 38.94 -2.68
C ASN A 89 22.86 37.67 -2.26
N ALA A 90 22.45 37.05 -1.14
CA ALA A 90 23.03 35.81 -0.64
C ALA A 90 22.89 34.64 -1.61
N VAL A 91 21.76 34.54 -2.32
CA VAL A 91 21.55 33.50 -3.35
C VAL A 91 22.56 33.63 -4.50
N LYS A 92 22.93 34.86 -4.87
CA LYS A 92 23.88 35.14 -5.97
C LYS A 92 25.34 34.93 -5.58
N GLN A 93 25.64 34.89 -4.28
CA GLN A 93 27.00 34.77 -3.78
C GLN A 93 27.33 33.31 -3.43
N GLU A 94 28.43 32.79 -3.96
CA GLU A 94 28.90 31.45 -3.62
C GLU A 94 29.47 31.38 -2.18
N ASN A 95 30.08 32.46 -1.67
CA ASN A 95 30.69 32.53 -0.35
C ASN A 95 29.77 33.16 0.70
N ALA A 96 28.64 32.53 0.98
CA ALA A 96 27.72 33.03 2.00
C ALA A 96 28.26 32.83 3.43
N ASN A 97 28.19 33.90 4.21
CA ASN A 97 28.51 33.82 5.63
C ASN A 97 27.40 33.10 6.43
N ALA A 98 27.66 32.79 7.70
CA ALA A 98 26.72 32.04 8.52
C ALA A 98 25.35 32.71 8.71
N GLN A 99 25.29 34.05 8.73
CA GLN A 99 24.02 34.79 8.86
C GLN A 99 23.19 34.67 7.58
N MET A 100 23.82 34.76 6.41
CA MET A 100 23.17 34.58 5.11
C MET A 100 22.61 33.17 4.94
N VAL A 101 23.35 32.14 5.35
CA VAL A 101 22.87 30.75 5.34
C VAL A 101 21.62 30.60 6.20
N ARG A 102 21.63 31.16 7.41
CA ARG A 102 20.47 31.15 8.31
C ARG A 102 19.29 31.91 7.73
N LEU A 103 19.53 33.07 7.12
CA LEU A 103 18.50 33.89 6.48
C LEU A 103 17.77 33.12 5.37
N LEU A 104 18.51 32.47 4.48
CA LEU A 104 17.93 31.67 3.40
C LEU A 104 17.20 30.43 3.94
N THR A 105 17.72 29.82 5.00
CA THR A 105 17.06 28.70 5.68
C THR A 105 15.70 29.13 6.27
N LEU A 106 15.64 30.28 6.95
CA LEU A 106 14.38 30.82 7.48
C LEU A 106 13.40 31.17 6.37
N ARG A 107 13.88 31.81 5.29
CA ARG A 107 13.04 32.16 4.12
C ARG A 107 12.35 30.92 3.56
N ALA A 108 13.07 29.81 3.39
CA ALA A 108 12.53 28.55 2.92
C ALA A 108 11.49 27.91 3.86
N ILE A 109 11.62 28.11 5.18
CA ILE A 109 10.64 27.63 6.17
C ILE A 109 9.36 28.46 6.15
N PHE A 110 9.49 29.79 6.14
CA PHE A 110 8.35 30.70 6.27
C PHE A 110 7.69 31.06 4.94
N ILE A 111 8.38 30.84 3.82
CA ILE A 111 7.90 31.05 2.45
C ILE A 111 8.20 29.78 1.64
N PRO A 112 7.38 28.73 1.78
CA PRO A 112 7.49 27.46 1.08
C PRO A 112 7.83 27.53 -0.42
N GLU A 113 7.34 28.55 -1.12
CA GLU A 113 7.57 28.74 -2.55
C GLU A 113 9.05 28.95 -2.90
N THR A 114 9.86 29.38 -1.92
CA THR A 114 11.31 29.64 -2.06
C THR A 114 12.17 28.41 -1.76
N LEU A 115 11.57 27.32 -1.29
CA LEU A 115 12.26 26.07 -0.97
C LEU A 115 13.10 25.50 -2.14
N PRO A 116 12.64 25.52 -3.41
CA PRO A 116 13.46 25.09 -4.55
C PRO A 116 14.73 25.93 -4.76
N GLU A 117 14.62 27.26 -4.65
CA GLU A 117 15.78 28.16 -4.77
C GLU A 117 16.81 27.87 -3.68
N TYR A 118 16.35 27.71 -2.44
CA TYR A 118 17.18 27.36 -1.31
C TYR A 118 17.88 26.00 -1.46
N LEU A 119 17.17 24.96 -1.91
CA LEU A 119 17.77 23.63 -2.09
C LEU A 119 18.79 23.59 -3.22
N ASN A 120 18.50 24.28 -4.33
CA ASN A 120 19.45 24.42 -5.43
C ASN A 120 20.69 25.19 -4.99
N TRP A 121 20.51 26.25 -4.21
CA TRP A 121 21.62 27.05 -3.67
C TRP A 121 22.49 26.29 -2.65
N LEU A 122 21.89 25.40 -1.84
CA LEU A 122 22.64 24.49 -0.97
C LEU A 122 23.45 23.43 -1.74
N ASN A 123 23.21 23.30 -3.04
CA ASN A 123 23.91 22.39 -3.94
C ASN A 123 23.95 20.94 -3.40
N ILE A 124 22.80 20.46 -2.92
CA ILE A 124 22.69 19.09 -2.41
C ILE A 124 22.87 18.12 -3.57
N THR A 125 23.99 17.38 -3.55
CA THR A 125 24.27 16.29 -4.48
C THR A 125 23.99 14.96 -3.78
N GLY A 126 23.42 13.99 -4.49
CA GLY A 126 23.01 12.70 -3.91
C GLY A 126 24.14 11.78 -3.48
N ASP A 127 25.39 12.22 -3.57
CA ASP A 127 26.55 11.48 -3.09
C ASP A 127 26.60 11.58 -1.56
N GLU A 128 27.05 10.53 -0.88
CA GLU A 128 27.34 10.50 0.57
C GLU A 128 28.57 11.37 0.95
N LYS A 129 28.73 12.52 0.30
CA LYS A 129 29.73 13.51 0.68
C LYS A 129 29.34 14.08 2.04
N LYS A 130 30.35 14.31 2.87
CA LYS A 130 30.17 15.02 4.14
C LYS A 130 29.50 16.36 3.86
N GLU A 131 28.56 16.71 4.73
CA GLU A 131 27.86 18.00 4.68
C GLU A 131 28.87 19.14 4.55
N ASP A 132 28.63 20.05 3.62
CA ASP A 132 29.44 21.27 3.51
C ASP A 132 29.11 22.25 4.66
N GLU A 133 29.90 23.32 4.80
CA GLU A 133 29.68 24.29 5.88
C GLU A 133 28.33 25.00 5.79
N LYS A 134 27.79 25.27 4.59
CA LYS A 134 26.46 25.87 4.43
C LYS A 134 25.38 24.91 4.93
N GLN A 135 25.47 23.64 4.56
CA GLN A 135 24.56 22.59 4.99
C GLN A 135 24.59 22.42 6.51
N LYS A 136 25.78 22.37 7.12
CA LYS A 136 25.93 22.29 8.59
C LYS A 136 25.31 23.48 9.31
N ILE A 137 25.57 24.71 8.85
CA ILE A 137 25.03 25.93 9.45
C ILE A 137 23.50 25.92 9.35
N SER A 138 22.97 25.52 8.19
CA SER A 138 21.53 25.40 7.97
C SER A 138 20.89 24.36 8.89
N LEU A 139 21.45 23.15 8.95
CA LEU A 139 20.96 22.08 9.81
C LEU A 139 21.05 22.42 11.30
N LYS A 140 22.08 23.17 11.72
CA LYS A 140 22.18 23.66 13.09
C LYS A 140 21.00 24.56 13.44
N LEU A 141 20.63 25.49 12.56
CA LEU A 141 19.46 26.34 12.78
C LEU A 141 18.17 25.51 12.81
N GLN A 142 17.99 24.60 11.84
CA GLN A 142 16.82 23.72 11.80
C GLN A 142 16.69 22.89 13.07
N SER A 143 17.79 22.35 13.59
CA SER A 143 17.83 21.63 14.85
C SER A 143 17.41 22.49 16.04
N GLN A 144 17.80 23.77 16.09
CA GLN A 144 17.35 24.69 17.15
C GLN A 144 15.85 24.97 17.03
N LEU A 145 15.31 25.03 15.81
CA LEU A 145 13.89 25.27 15.55
C LEU A 145 13.00 24.05 15.84
N LYS A 146 13.55 22.84 15.96
CA LYS A 146 12.78 21.63 16.34
C LYS A 146 12.04 21.77 17.66
N ASN A 147 12.56 22.57 18.59
CA ASN A 147 11.87 22.85 19.86
C ASN A 147 10.51 23.55 19.67
N TYR A 148 10.30 24.16 18.50
CA TYR A 148 9.08 24.86 18.11
C TYR A 148 8.32 24.13 16.99
N GLN A 149 8.62 22.86 16.77
CA GLN A 149 8.09 22.09 15.65
C GLN A 149 6.56 22.12 15.59
N LYS A 150 5.86 21.93 16.73
CA LYS A 150 4.39 21.98 16.78
C LYS A 150 3.81 23.27 16.20
N SER A 151 4.44 24.42 16.47
CA SER A 151 3.98 25.72 15.96
C SER A 151 4.32 25.88 14.47
N LEU A 152 5.43 25.29 14.03
CA LEU A 152 5.91 25.33 12.64
C LEU A 152 5.24 24.28 11.74
N ASP A 153 4.60 23.25 12.30
CA ASP A 153 4.01 22.13 11.56
C ASP A 153 3.14 22.56 10.37
N PRO A 154 2.25 23.57 10.45
CA PRO A 154 1.48 24.03 9.29
C PRO A 154 2.35 24.49 8.12
N LEU A 155 3.45 25.20 8.42
CA LEU A 155 4.40 25.68 7.40
C LEU A 155 5.28 24.55 6.88
N ILE A 156 5.69 23.63 7.75
CA ILE A 156 6.45 22.43 7.39
C ILE A 156 5.62 21.58 6.42
N VAL A 157 4.36 21.28 6.74
CA VAL A 157 3.45 20.52 5.87
C VAL A 157 3.23 21.22 4.53
N LEU A 158 2.98 22.54 4.54
CA LEU A 158 2.80 23.31 3.30
C LEU A 158 4.08 23.29 2.43
N GLY A 159 5.24 23.49 3.06
CA GLY A 159 6.56 23.35 2.46
C GLY A 159 6.78 22.00 1.79
N MET A 160 6.43 20.93 2.50
CA MET A 160 6.63 19.57 2.01
C MET A 160 5.67 19.19 0.89
N ASN A 161 4.40 19.58 0.99
CA ASN A 161 3.43 19.39 -0.09
C ASN A 161 3.88 20.12 -1.36
N TYR A 162 4.34 21.37 -1.21
CA TYR A 162 4.87 22.13 -2.32
C TYR A 162 6.12 21.46 -2.92
N ALA A 163 7.10 21.07 -2.10
CA ALA A 163 8.30 20.40 -2.57
C ALA A 163 8.01 19.06 -3.25
N PHE A 164 7.08 18.27 -2.71
CA PHE A 164 6.66 16.99 -3.29
C PHE A 164 6.04 17.16 -4.67
N TYR A 165 5.28 18.24 -4.90
CA TYR A 165 4.84 18.59 -6.24
C TYR A 165 6.01 19.06 -7.13
N GLN A 166 6.92 19.89 -6.61
CA GLN A 166 8.02 20.45 -7.40
C GLN A 166 9.07 19.42 -7.87
N ILE A 167 9.19 18.26 -7.21
CA ILE A 167 10.07 17.19 -7.70
C ILE A 167 9.55 16.57 -9.02
N LEU A 168 8.23 16.51 -9.23
CA LEU A 168 7.63 16.07 -10.50
C LEU A 168 7.90 17.08 -11.62
N GLY A 169 7.94 18.37 -11.28
CA GLY A 169 8.30 19.45 -12.19
C GLY A 169 9.80 19.63 -12.40
N GLY A 170 10.65 18.85 -11.74
CA GLY A 170 12.11 18.93 -11.83
C GLY A 170 12.73 20.20 -11.24
N LYS A 171 11.98 21.03 -10.51
CA LYS A 171 12.53 22.23 -9.86
C LYS A 171 13.32 21.93 -8.59
N ILE A 172 13.01 20.79 -7.97
CA ILE A 172 13.77 20.20 -6.86
C ILE A 172 14.28 18.85 -7.34
N SER A 173 15.56 18.57 -7.13
CA SER A 173 16.11 17.25 -7.43
C SER A 173 15.66 16.23 -6.36
N VAL A 174 15.45 14.97 -6.78
CA VAL A 174 15.10 13.90 -5.83
C VAL A 174 16.10 13.79 -4.68
N PRO A 175 17.44 13.83 -4.92
CA PRO A 175 18.40 13.77 -3.83
C PRO A 175 18.28 14.93 -2.83
N ALA A 176 18.03 16.16 -3.30
CA ALA A 176 17.84 17.32 -2.43
C ALA A 176 16.60 17.16 -1.53
N PHE A 177 15.51 16.63 -2.09
CA PHE A 177 14.31 16.34 -1.30
C PHE A 177 14.53 15.20 -0.31
N CYS A 178 15.22 14.12 -0.72
CA CYS A 178 15.60 13.03 0.19
C CYS A 178 16.50 13.51 1.33
N TRP A 179 17.42 14.45 1.08
CA TRP A 179 18.27 15.04 2.10
C TRP A 179 17.45 15.76 3.18
N LEU A 180 16.41 16.52 2.80
CA LEU A 180 15.49 17.13 3.76
C LEU A 180 14.78 16.09 4.63
N LEU A 181 14.37 14.97 4.03
CA LEU A 181 13.58 13.94 4.69
C LEU A 181 14.39 12.98 5.57
N LYS A 182 15.66 12.73 5.23
CA LYS A 182 16.50 11.72 5.90
C LYS A 182 17.44 12.30 6.96
N THR A 183 17.82 13.57 6.84
CA THR A 183 18.85 14.14 7.71
C THR A 183 18.34 14.31 9.14
N LYS A 184 19.04 13.73 10.13
CA LYS A 184 18.62 13.68 11.54
C LYS A 184 18.29 15.06 12.15
N ASN A 185 18.99 16.10 11.71
CA ASN A 185 18.84 17.46 12.21
C ASN A 185 17.89 18.32 11.36
N SER A 186 17.38 17.79 10.26
CA SER A 186 16.43 18.50 9.41
C SER A 186 15.10 18.71 10.13
N LEU A 187 14.52 19.89 10.00
CA LEU A 187 13.20 20.22 10.53
C LEU A 187 12.09 19.40 9.86
N TRP A 188 12.31 18.99 8.61
CA TRP A 188 11.35 18.27 7.78
C TRP A 188 11.44 16.74 7.88
N SER A 189 12.40 16.21 8.64
CA SER A 189 12.70 14.77 8.67
C SER A 189 11.50 13.91 9.10
N THR A 190 10.64 14.43 9.98
CA THR A 190 9.43 13.73 10.45
C THR A 190 8.40 13.49 9.35
N TYR A 191 8.44 14.32 8.30
CA TYR A 191 7.50 14.23 7.18
C TYR A 191 7.76 13.03 6.26
N SER A 192 8.92 12.37 6.39
CA SER A 192 9.27 11.17 5.62
C SER A 192 8.29 10.02 5.83
N THR A 193 7.74 9.86 7.04
CA THR A 193 6.72 8.85 7.33
C THR A 193 5.35 9.29 6.82
N ILE A 194 5.02 10.57 7.00
CA ILE A 194 3.74 11.16 6.60
C ILE A 194 3.54 11.01 5.09
N ILE A 195 4.52 11.39 4.28
CA ILE A 195 4.41 11.34 2.82
C ILE A 195 4.18 9.92 2.30
N LYS A 196 4.82 8.91 2.90
CA LYS A 196 4.62 7.50 2.52
C LYS A 196 3.20 7.04 2.82
N GLN A 197 2.69 7.37 4.01
CA GLN A 197 1.33 7.02 4.42
C GLN A 197 0.28 7.72 3.55
N GLN A 198 0.46 9.02 3.27
CA GLN A 198 -0.48 9.79 2.45
C GLN A 198 -0.49 9.31 1.00
N VAL A 199 0.66 8.97 0.43
CA VAL A 199 0.72 8.37 -0.91
C VAL A 199 0.05 7.00 -0.93
N ARG A 200 0.30 6.13 0.05
CA ARG A 200 -0.38 4.82 0.14
C ARG A 200 -1.88 4.96 0.21
N HIS A 201 -2.37 5.80 1.10
CA HIS A 201 -3.79 6.11 1.24
C HIS A 201 -4.42 6.54 -0.10
N ASP A 202 -3.80 7.50 -0.80
CA ASP A 202 -4.31 7.95 -2.09
C ASP A 202 -4.29 6.86 -3.16
N LEU A 203 -3.26 6.00 -3.18
CA LEU A 203 -3.16 4.90 -4.14
C LEU A 203 -4.15 3.77 -3.83
N GLU A 204 -4.35 3.42 -2.56
CA GLU A 204 -5.36 2.46 -2.09
C GLU A 204 -6.77 2.96 -2.41
N TYR A 205 -7.03 4.25 -2.20
CA TYR A 205 -8.29 4.88 -2.60
C TYR A 205 -8.51 4.75 -4.10
N LEU A 206 -7.52 5.10 -4.93
CA LEU A 206 -7.61 4.96 -6.38
C LEU A 206 -7.80 3.50 -6.84
N GLU A 207 -7.20 2.53 -6.15
CA GLU A 207 -7.43 1.11 -6.41
C GLU A 207 -8.88 0.71 -6.10
N SER A 208 -9.40 1.13 -4.94
CA SER A 208 -10.77 0.79 -4.52
C SER A 208 -11.84 1.33 -5.47
N LEU A 209 -11.56 2.45 -6.15
CA LEU A 209 -12.44 2.97 -7.20
C LEU A 209 -12.50 2.04 -8.43
N GLY A 210 -11.47 1.26 -8.73
CA GLY A 210 -11.48 0.22 -9.76
C GLY A 210 -12.14 0.66 -11.08
N ASN A 211 -13.20 -0.06 -11.49
CA ASN A 211 -13.96 0.24 -12.71
C ASN A 211 -14.81 1.52 -12.61
N ASN A 212 -15.10 2.01 -11.41
CA ASN A 212 -15.88 3.24 -11.21
C ASN A 212 -15.11 4.46 -11.76
N LEU A 213 -13.78 4.44 -11.81
CA LEU A 213 -12.96 5.50 -12.48
C LEU A 213 -13.40 5.81 -13.92
N LEU A 214 -14.01 4.84 -14.62
CA LEU A 214 -14.54 5.03 -15.97
C LEU A 214 -15.87 5.82 -15.97
N ASN A 215 -16.68 5.64 -14.93
CA ASN A 215 -18.09 6.07 -14.85
C ASN A 215 -18.33 7.24 -13.88
N THR A 216 -17.41 7.53 -12.96
CA THR A 216 -17.62 8.55 -11.92
C THR A 216 -17.35 9.97 -12.42
N ASN A 217 -18.08 10.93 -11.83
CA ASN A 217 -17.72 12.34 -11.90
C ASN A 217 -16.42 12.57 -11.10
N ILE A 218 -15.31 12.56 -11.83
CA ILE A 218 -13.93 12.61 -11.32
C ILE A 218 -13.73 13.73 -10.28
N ASP A 219 -14.42 14.85 -10.43
CA ASP A 219 -14.25 16.02 -9.57
C ASP A 219 -14.62 15.75 -8.09
N GLN A 220 -15.60 14.89 -7.81
CA GLN A 220 -15.99 14.53 -6.42
C GLN A 220 -15.01 13.54 -5.77
N GLU A 221 -14.48 12.60 -6.56
CA GLU A 221 -13.51 11.60 -6.08
C GLU A 221 -12.16 12.22 -5.76
N ILE A 222 -11.79 13.27 -6.50
CA ILE A 222 -10.54 14.01 -6.28
C ILE A 222 -10.53 14.72 -4.91
N GLU A 223 -11.69 15.13 -4.39
CA GLU A 223 -11.77 15.80 -3.09
C GLU A 223 -11.42 14.88 -1.92
N GLN A 224 -11.50 13.55 -2.12
CA GLN A 224 -11.12 12.56 -1.11
C GLN A 224 -9.63 12.23 -1.11
N LEU A 225 -8.91 12.58 -2.17
CA LEU A 225 -7.46 12.39 -2.29
C LEU A 225 -6.70 13.50 -1.56
N ILE A 226 -5.73 13.12 -0.73
CA ILE A 226 -4.93 14.03 0.09
C ILE A 226 -4.17 15.03 -0.79
N TYR A 227 -3.53 14.55 -1.86
CA TYR A 227 -2.84 15.42 -2.81
C TYR A 227 -3.71 15.86 -4.00
N GLY A 228 -4.88 15.24 -4.15
CA GLY A 228 -5.87 15.59 -5.15
C GLY A 228 -5.32 15.68 -6.57
N ASN A 229 -5.89 16.60 -7.34
CA ASN A 229 -5.58 16.79 -8.75
C ASN A 229 -4.16 17.34 -9.00
N THR A 230 -3.55 17.98 -8.00
CA THR A 230 -2.23 18.61 -8.19
C THR A 230 -1.17 17.57 -8.50
N ILE A 231 -1.28 16.38 -7.89
CA ILE A 231 -0.36 15.28 -8.08
C ILE A 231 -0.98 14.18 -8.93
N TRP A 232 -2.24 13.79 -8.69
CA TRP A 232 -2.78 12.55 -9.25
C TRP A 232 -3.51 12.67 -10.59
N LYS A 233 -3.71 13.88 -11.13
CA LYS A 233 -4.46 14.07 -12.39
C LYS A 233 -3.93 13.21 -13.55
N LYS A 234 -2.61 13.08 -13.69
CA LYS A 234 -1.98 12.26 -14.74
C LYS A 234 -2.10 10.76 -14.46
N LEU A 235 -2.01 10.35 -13.20
CA LEU A 235 -2.24 8.97 -12.76
C LEU A 235 -3.68 8.56 -13.03
N ILE A 236 -4.66 9.34 -12.58
CA ILE A 236 -6.09 9.10 -12.82
C ILE A 236 -6.37 8.97 -14.32
N SER A 237 -5.82 9.87 -15.14
CA SER A 237 -5.93 9.76 -16.60
C SER A 237 -5.29 8.48 -17.15
N HIS A 238 -4.12 8.10 -16.66
CA HIS A 238 -3.44 6.87 -17.07
C HIS A 238 -4.26 5.62 -16.73
N LEU A 239 -4.80 5.54 -15.51
CA LEU A 239 -5.63 4.42 -15.04
C LEU A 239 -6.94 4.34 -15.85
N LYS A 240 -7.60 5.47 -16.09
CA LYS A 240 -8.86 5.54 -16.86
C LYS A 240 -8.70 5.04 -18.30
N TYR A 241 -7.64 5.46 -18.97
CA TYR A 241 -7.44 5.15 -20.39
C TYR A 241 -6.52 3.94 -20.64
N ARG A 242 -6.11 3.23 -19.58
CA ARG A 242 -5.19 2.07 -19.65
C ARG A 242 -4.01 2.31 -20.57
N ARG A 243 -3.34 3.45 -20.40
CA ARG A 243 -2.15 3.79 -21.22
C ARG A 243 -0.97 2.91 -20.81
N ASP A 244 -0.02 2.71 -21.72
CA ASP A 244 1.10 1.79 -21.45
C ASP A 244 2.09 2.32 -20.39
N ARG A 245 2.38 3.63 -20.38
CA ARG A 245 3.37 4.25 -19.47
C ARG A 245 3.03 5.69 -19.12
N CYS A 246 3.44 6.12 -17.93
CA CYS A 246 3.36 7.50 -17.45
C CYS A 246 4.69 7.90 -16.77
N ASN A 247 5.68 8.27 -17.57
CA ASN A 247 7.03 8.64 -17.09
C ASN A 247 7.06 9.89 -16.19
N TYR A 248 5.95 10.63 -16.10
CA TYR A 248 5.82 11.80 -15.24
C TYR A 248 6.13 11.51 -13.76
N TYR A 249 5.85 10.29 -13.29
CA TYR A 249 6.08 9.88 -11.90
C TYR A 249 7.44 9.19 -11.68
N GLN A 250 8.35 9.24 -12.66
CA GLN A 250 9.69 8.68 -12.50
C GLN A 250 10.44 9.28 -11.28
N PRO A 251 10.34 10.59 -10.97
CA PRO A 251 10.94 11.14 -9.75
C PRO A 251 10.41 10.51 -8.45
N PHE A 252 9.16 10.05 -8.42
CA PHE A 252 8.61 9.36 -7.25
C PHE A 252 9.20 7.95 -7.09
N ALA A 253 9.43 7.24 -8.20
CA ALA A 253 10.12 5.95 -8.15
C ALA A 253 11.50 6.07 -7.50
N GLU A 254 12.26 7.09 -7.91
CA GLU A 254 13.58 7.40 -7.36
C GLU A 254 13.50 7.86 -5.89
N LEU A 255 12.52 8.71 -5.55
CA LEU A 255 12.30 9.19 -4.20
C LEU A 255 12.07 8.04 -3.23
N PHE A 256 11.11 7.17 -3.52
CA PHE A 256 10.75 6.08 -2.63
C PHE A 256 11.83 5.00 -2.56
N SER A 257 12.62 4.82 -3.63
CA SER A 257 13.83 4.00 -3.59
C SER A 257 14.86 4.56 -2.61
N GLN A 258 15.06 5.88 -2.56
CA GLN A 258 16.01 6.53 -1.66
C GLN A 258 15.50 6.66 -0.21
N LEU A 259 14.17 6.63 -0.01
CA LEU A 259 13.48 6.60 1.29
C LEU A 259 13.21 5.17 1.82
N PRO A 260 14.01 4.19 1.40
CA PRO A 260 13.70 2.74 1.38
C PRO A 260 12.23 2.31 1.54
N ASP A 261 11.31 2.84 0.72
CA ASP A 261 9.95 2.29 0.56
C ASP A 261 9.85 1.62 -0.81
N TYR A 262 10.34 0.38 -0.88
CA TYR A 262 10.55 -0.31 -2.15
C TYR A 262 9.25 -0.71 -2.84
N GLU A 263 8.15 -0.88 -2.12
CA GLU A 263 6.85 -1.18 -2.69
C GLU A 263 6.28 0.03 -3.45
N LEU A 264 6.32 1.23 -2.84
CA LEU A 264 5.99 2.47 -3.55
C LEU A 264 6.96 2.72 -4.71
N ALA A 265 8.26 2.47 -4.52
CA ALA A 265 9.24 2.59 -5.59
C ALA A 265 8.92 1.66 -6.78
N ALA A 266 8.55 0.40 -6.49
CA ALA A 266 8.17 -0.58 -7.49
C ALA A 266 6.91 -0.14 -8.25
N TYR A 267 5.89 0.36 -7.54
CA TYR A 267 4.69 0.91 -8.16
C TYR A 267 5.01 2.03 -9.16
N PHE A 268 5.78 3.05 -8.74
CA PHE A 268 6.10 4.16 -9.63
C PHE A 268 7.08 3.80 -10.75
N HIS A 269 7.98 2.82 -10.54
CA HIS A 269 8.80 2.28 -11.63
C HIS A 269 7.93 1.55 -12.66
N GLN A 270 6.96 0.74 -12.22
CA GLN A 270 6.01 0.08 -13.11
C GLN A 270 5.20 1.12 -13.91
N LEU A 271 4.65 2.12 -13.23
CA LEU A 271 3.89 3.19 -13.86
C LEU A 271 4.72 3.96 -14.91
N SER A 272 5.99 4.25 -14.59
CA SER A 272 6.85 5.09 -15.43
C SER A 272 7.49 4.34 -16.59
N ASN A 273 7.97 3.11 -16.33
CA ASN A 273 8.83 2.36 -17.23
C ASN A 273 8.17 1.08 -17.77
N GLY A 274 7.05 0.65 -17.19
CA GLY A 274 6.36 -0.60 -17.50
C GLY A 274 7.01 -1.85 -16.88
N LYS A 275 8.15 -1.70 -16.20
CA LYS A 275 8.89 -2.75 -15.49
C LYS A 275 9.65 -2.15 -14.31
N VAL A 276 9.98 -2.99 -13.35
CA VAL A 276 10.68 -2.63 -12.12
C VAL A 276 12.09 -3.22 -12.10
N PRO A 277 13.14 -2.41 -11.81
CA PRO A 277 14.49 -2.93 -11.65
C PRO A 277 14.55 -4.08 -10.65
N LYS A 278 15.31 -5.13 -10.97
CA LYS A 278 15.41 -6.35 -10.18
C LYS A 278 15.67 -6.10 -8.69
N LEU A 279 16.63 -5.21 -8.37
CA LEU A 279 16.96 -4.87 -6.99
C LEU A 279 15.73 -4.33 -6.24
N ILE A 280 15.05 -3.33 -6.82
CA ILE A 280 13.84 -2.72 -6.25
C ILE A 280 12.75 -3.76 -6.05
N PHE A 281 12.46 -4.59 -7.05
CA PHE A 281 11.44 -5.62 -6.96
C PHE A 281 11.75 -6.64 -5.85
N THR A 282 12.98 -7.13 -5.79
CA THR A 282 13.38 -8.11 -4.76
C THR A 282 13.40 -7.50 -3.35
N SER A 283 13.71 -6.21 -3.22
CA SER A 283 13.65 -5.50 -1.94
C SER A 283 12.22 -5.21 -1.50
N ALA A 284 11.31 -4.95 -2.45
CA ALA A 284 9.88 -4.77 -2.18
C ALA A 284 9.21 -6.09 -1.78
N PHE A 285 9.55 -7.19 -2.46
CA PHE A 285 8.86 -8.46 -2.33
C PHE A 285 9.83 -9.64 -2.06
N PRO A 286 10.54 -9.64 -0.92
CA PRO A 286 11.61 -10.62 -0.65
C PRO A 286 11.12 -12.08 -0.54
N ARG A 287 9.81 -12.27 -0.32
CA ARG A 287 9.18 -13.60 -0.22
C ARG A 287 8.80 -14.17 -1.59
N LEU A 288 8.84 -13.38 -2.67
CA LEU A 288 8.43 -13.76 -4.03
C LEU A 288 9.62 -14.24 -4.89
N LYS A 289 10.40 -15.20 -4.39
CA LYS A 289 11.67 -15.62 -5.04
C LYS A 289 11.52 -16.23 -6.45
N SER A 290 10.33 -16.70 -6.81
CA SER A 290 10.04 -17.35 -8.10
C SER A 290 8.94 -16.65 -8.91
N ILE A 291 8.44 -15.52 -8.41
CA ILE A 291 7.34 -14.77 -9.01
C ILE A 291 7.93 -13.43 -9.50
N TYR A 292 7.67 -13.10 -10.76
CA TYR A 292 8.23 -11.92 -11.43
C TYR A 292 7.17 -10.86 -11.73
N GLU A 293 5.94 -11.05 -11.23
CA GLU A 293 4.81 -10.16 -11.39
C GLU A 293 3.92 -10.23 -10.14
N ILE A 294 3.49 -9.08 -9.63
CA ILE A 294 2.57 -8.96 -8.49
C ILE A 294 1.66 -7.75 -8.69
N ARG A 295 0.41 -7.80 -8.20
CA ARG A 295 -0.47 -6.64 -8.18
C ARG A 295 -0.18 -5.77 -6.96
N VAL A 296 -0.03 -4.47 -7.17
CA VAL A 296 0.25 -3.45 -6.15
C VAL A 296 -0.56 -2.20 -6.48
N PHE A 297 -1.42 -1.75 -5.58
CA PHE A 297 -2.33 -0.61 -5.76
C PHE A 297 -3.04 -0.62 -7.14
N GLY A 298 -3.62 -1.76 -7.51
CA GLY A 298 -4.35 -1.95 -8.76
C GLY A 298 -3.47 -2.10 -10.02
N LEU A 299 -2.14 -1.98 -9.92
CA LEU A 299 -1.22 -2.16 -11.04
C LEU A 299 -0.48 -3.49 -10.99
N ASN A 300 -0.37 -4.16 -12.14
CA ASN A 300 0.50 -5.32 -12.29
C ASN A 300 1.96 -4.87 -12.39
N VAL A 301 2.70 -5.03 -11.30
CA VAL A 301 4.12 -4.71 -11.16
C VAL A 301 4.96 -5.88 -11.63
N ARG A 302 5.76 -5.68 -12.68
CA ARG A 302 6.59 -6.72 -13.31
C ARG A 302 8.06 -6.44 -13.10
N GLN A 303 8.79 -7.45 -12.64
CA GLN A 303 10.24 -7.40 -12.55
C GLN A 303 10.86 -7.31 -13.96
N GLU A 304 11.88 -6.48 -14.10
CA GLU A 304 12.80 -6.53 -15.22
C GLU A 304 13.65 -7.80 -15.15
N LEU A 305 13.62 -8.57 -16.24
CA LEU A 305 14.32 -9.85 -16.36
C LEU A 305 15.61 -9.72 -17.16
N THR A 306 16.71 -10.16 -16.58
CA THR A 306 17.97 -10.35 -17.31
C THR A 306 17.84 -11.52 -18.30
N VAL A 307 18.83 -11.67 -19.17
CA VAL A 307 18.92 -12.85 -20.06
C VAL A 307 19.04 -14.13 -19.24
N SER A 308 19.84 -14.13 -18.18
CA SER A 308 19.98 -15.28 -17.28
C SER A 308 18.66 -15.64 -16.58
N ASP A 309 17.88 -14.65 -16.13
CA ASP A 309 16.57 -14.90 -15.52
C ASP A 309 15.61 -15.58 -16.51
N ARG A 310 15.61 -15.17 -17.79
CA ARG A 310 14.80 -15.81 -18.84
C ARG A 310 15.22 -17.25 -19.13
N ILE A 311 16.52 -17.54 -19.09
CA ILE A 311 17.04 -18.90 -19.23
C ILE A 311 16.59 -19.77 -18.05
N ILE A 312 16.70 -19.28 -16.81
CA ILE A 312 16.22 -20.00 -15.63
C ILE A 312 14.71 -20.25 -15.70
N ILE A 313 13.92 -19.27 -16.13
CA ILE A 313 12.47 -19.42 -16.34
C ILE A 313 12.20 -20.50 -17.40
N SER A 314 12.94 -20.49 -18.50
CA SER A 314 12.80 -21.49 -19.57
C SER A 314 13.17 -22.89 -19.09
N ILE A 315 14.24 -23.03 -18.30
CA ILE A 315 14.65 -24.31 -17.68
C ILE A 315 13.60 -24.76 -16.66
N LYS A 316 12.99 -23.88 -15.87
CA LYS A 316 11.93 -24.30 -14.94
C LYS A 316 10.65 -24.70 -15.67
N LYS A 317 10.27 -23.95 -16.71
CA LYS A 317 9.04 -24.18 -17.48
C LYS A 317 9.12 -25.42 -18.37
N TYR A 318 10.28 -25.65 -18.99
CA TYR A 318 10.46 -26.72 -19.98
C TYR A 318 11.47 -27.78 -19.56
N GLY A 319 12.27 -27.56 -18.51
CA GLY A 319 13.36 -28.46 -18.14
C GLY A 319 12.89 -29.83 -17.66
N VAL A 320 11.73 -29.94 -17.04
CA VAL A 320 11.13 -31.26 -16.73
C VAL A 320 10.75 -31.99 -18.01
N GLN A 321 10.11 -31.30 -18.96
CA GLN A 321 9.76 -31.88 -20.26
C GLN A 321 11.03 -32.28 -21.02
N VAL A 322 12.03 -31.40 -21.13
CA VAL A 322 13.31 -31.68 -21.80
C VAL A 322 14.07 -32.83 -21.12
N ALA A 323 14.10 -32.89 -19.78
CA ALA A 323 14.75 -33.97 -19.05
C ALA A 323 14.02 -35.31 -19.25
N VAL A 324 12.69 -35.33 -19.25
CA VAL A 324 11.90 -36.54 -19.53
C VAL A 324 12.13 -37.01 -20.97
N THR A 325 12.10 -36.11 -21.96
CA THR A 325 12.38 -36.47 -23.35
C THR A 325 13.82 -36.98 -23.50
N PHE A 326 14.78 -36.36 -22.83
CA PHE A 326 16.18 -36.80 -22.86
C PHE A 326 16.38 -38.16 -22.19
N LEU A 327 15.71 -38.43 -21.07
CA LEU A 327 15.72 -39.73 -20.39
C LEU A 327 15.06 -40.83 -21.24
N LEU A 328 13.99 -40.52 -21.95
CA LEU A 328 13.35 -41.44 -22.91
C LEU A 328 14.25 -41.73 -24.12
N LEU A 329 14.94 -40.72 -24.65
CA LEU A 329 15.92 -40.92 -25.72
C LEU A 329 17.11 -41.75 -25.24
N LEU A 330 17.60 -41.51 -24.01
CA LEU A 330 18.70 -42.27 -23.43
C LEU A 330 18.29 -43.73 -23.15
N SER A 331 17.07 -43.95 -22.65
CA SER A 331 16.56 -45.31 -22.38
C SER A 331 16.39 -46.10 -23.67
N HIS A 332 15.86 -45.48 -24.74
CA HIS A 332 15.77 -46.12 -26.04
C HIS A 332 17.16 -46.40 -26.66
N ALA A 333 18.13 -45.50 -26.48
CA ALA A 333 19.50 -45.76 -26.91
C ALA A 333 20.14 -46.92 -26.13
N LEU A 334 19.94 -47.01 -24.82
CA LEU A 334 20.40 -48.14 -23.99
C LEU A 334 19.69 -49.45 -24.36
N SER A 335 18.38 -49.43 -24.61
CA SER A 335 17.62 -50.61 -25.06
C SER A 335 18.08 -51.08 -26.44
N PHE A 336 18.45 -50.17 -27.34
CA PHE A 336 19.00 -50.51 -28.64
C PHE A 336 20.38 -51.17 -28.52
N VAL A 337 21.26 -50.65 -27.65
CA VAL A 337 22.58 -51.24 -27.38
C VAL A 337 22.48 -52.61 -26.71
N LEU A 338 21.58 -52.78 -25.73
CA LEU A 338 21.35 -54.06 -25.05
C LEU A 338 20.66 -55.09 -25.97
N GLY A 339 19.69 -54.67 -26.78
CA GLY A 339 19.04 -55.55 -27.78
C GLY A 339 19.99 -56.01 -28.88
N TYR A 340 20.91 -55.14 -29.32
CA TYR A 340 21.96 -55.51 -30.28
C TYR A 340 22.96 -56.53 -29.70
N GLN A 341 23.23 -56.48 -28.39
CA GLN A 341 24.05 -57.51 -27.73
C GLN A 341 23.29 -58.81 -27.45
N ALA A 342 22.00 -58.75 -27.08
CA ALA A 342 21.17 -59.93 -26.85
C ALA A 342 20.87 -60.71 -28.15
N SER A 343 20.75 -60.02 -29.29
CA SER A 343 20.62 -60.65 -30.62
C SER A 343 21.87 -61.44 -31.05
N LYS A 344 23.03 -61.24 -30.40
CA LYS A 344 24.24 -62.03 -30.64
C LYS A 344 24.27 -63.35 -29.85
N PHE A 345 23.37 -63.56 -28.88
CA PHE A 345 23.43 -64.67 -27.94
C PHE A 345 22.27 -65.68 -28.00
N ASN A 346 21.31 -65.55 -28.92
CA ASN A 346 20.21 -66.52 -29.00
C ASN A 346 20.01 -67.07 -30.42
N ASN A 347 20.83 -68.07 -30.76
CA ASN A 347 20.51 -69.10 -31.75
C ASN A 347 20.37 -70.45 -30.99
N GLY A 348 19.15 -71.00 -30.96
CA GLY A 348 18.80 -72.31 -30.40
C GLY A 348 18.27 -72.21 -28.95
N THR A 349 17.14 -72.78 -28.54
CA THR A 349 16.34 -73.88 -29.10
C THR A 349 14.95 -73.87 -28.42
N ILE A 350 13.93 -74.37 -29.13
CA ILE A 350 12.51 -74.44 -28.75
C ILE A 350 12.25 -75.60 -27.76
N ALA A 351 11.40 -75.40 -26.76
CA ALA A 351 10.59 -76.46 -26.14
C ALA A 351 9.27 -75.91 -25.56
N GLU A 352 8.21 -76.69 -25.75
CA GLU A 352 6.76 -76.40 -25.63
C GLU A 352 6.18 -76.31 -24.20
N PRO A 353 4.91 -75.87 -24.05
CA PRO A 353 4.35 -75.36 -22.80
C PRO A 353 3.61 -76.42 -21.96
N LYS A 354 3.55 -76.22 -20.64
CA LYS A 354 2.58 -76.88 -19.76
C LYS A 354 1.77 -75.85 -18.98
N LYS A 355 0.44 -75.92 -19.14
CA LYS A 355 -0.56 -75.30 -18.27
C LYS A 355 -0.65 -76.08 -16.96
N ASN A 356 -0.88 -75.37 -15.85
CA ASN A 356 -1.80 -75.76 -14.77
C ASN A 356 -2.15 -74.50 -13.95
N GLU A 357 -3.43 -74.40 -13.61
CA GLU A 357 -4.09 -73.32 -12.87
C GLU A 357 -4.30 -73.74 -11.38
N PRO A 358 -4.99 -72.96 -10.52
CA PRO A 358 -4.44 -72.28 -9.35
C PRO A 358 -4.72 -72.97 -8.01
N SER A 359 -4.04 -72.55 -6.93
CA SER A 359 -4.43 -72.90 -5.55
C SER A 359 -4.15 -71.75 -4.55
N THR A 360 -5.15 -71.54 -3.69
CA THR A 360 -5.40 -70.44 -2.75
C THR A 360 -4.97 -70.80 -1.30
N PHE A 361 -4.87 -69.77 -0.43
CA PHE A 361 -4.83 -69.73 1.06
C PHE A 361 -3.48 -70.08 1.75
N SER A 362 -2.95 -69.38 2.77
CA SER A 362 -3.47 -68.41 3.78
C SER A 362 -2.28 -67.54 4.30
N GLU A 363 -2.43 -66.25 4.64
CA GLU A 363 -2.59 -65.68 6.02
C GLU A 363 -1.28 -65.71 6.83
N GLU A 364 -0.76 -64.71 7.54
CA GLU A 364 -1.04 -63.31 7.89
C GLU A 364 0.17 -62.90 8.76
N GLN A 365 0.73 -61.70 8.61
CA GLN A 365 1.33 -60.98 9.75
C GLN A 365 1.19 -59.47 9.54
N LEU A 366 0.29 -58.89 10.33
CA LEU A 366 0.17 -57.48 10.65
C LEU A 366 1.49 -56.92 11.21
N THR A 367 1.87 -55.74 10.74
CA THR A 367 2.33 -54.68 11.67
C THR A 367 1.64 -53.38 11.31
N ASP A 368 0.94 -52.87 12.31
CA ASP A 368 0.13 -51.67 12.35
C ASP A 368 1.02 -50.41 12.37
N SER A 369 0.64 -49.42 11.58
CA SER A 369 1.16 -48.05 11.62
C SER A 369 0.05 -47.17 11.05
N SER A 370 -1.00 -47.01 11.86
CA SER A 370 -2.10 -46.08 11.68
C SER A 370 -1.64 -44.69 11.23
N THR A 371 -1.82 -44.42 9.94
CA THR A 371 -1.86 -43.06 9.39
C THR A 371 -3.27 -42.87 8.86
N LYS A 372 -3.99 -41.86 9.36
CA LYS A 372 -5.35 -41.52 8.94
C LYS A 372 -5.38 -41.34 7.41
N ASN A 373 -5.95 -42.30 6.69
CA ASN A 373 -6.22 -42.20 5.25
C ASN A 373 -7.38 -41.22 5.02
N VAL A 374 -7.08 -40.02 4.55
CA VAL A 374 -8.09 -39.14 3.93
C VAL A 374 -8.35 -39.69 2.53
N SER A 375 -9.58 -40.13 2.25
CA SER A 375 -9.95 -40.63 0.92
C SER A 375 -9.85 -39.50 -0.10
N ALA A 376 -8.99 -39.63 -1.11
CA ALA A 376 -8.90 -38.66 -2.20
C ALA A 376 -10.22 -38.61 -3.00
N ILE A 377 -10.66 -37.42 -3.42
CA ILE A 377 -11.83 -37.23 -4.28
C ILE A 377 -11.60 -37.89 -5.64
N SER A 378 -12.60 -38.61 -6.17
CA SER A 378 -12.48 -39.23 -7.50
C SER A 378 -12.51 -38.18 -8.62
N SER A 379 -11.87 -38.49 -9.75
CA SER A 379 -11.83 -37.60 -10.92
C SER A 379 -13.23 -37.18 -11.41
N VAL A 380 -14.19 -38.12 -11.42
CA VAL A 380 -15.59 -37.86 -11.82
C VAL A 380 -16.28 -36.87 -10.86
N LYS A 381 -16.02 -36.98 -9.55
CA LYS A 381 -16.57 -36.04 -8.56
C LYS A 381 -15.90 -34.67 -8.66
N MET A 382 -14.60 -34.63 -8.93
CA MET A 382 -13.83 -33.39 -9.13
C MET A 382 -14.36 -32.59 -10.33
N GLU A 383 -14.61 -33.23 -11.47
CA GLU A 383 -15.13 -32.56 -12.66
C GLU A 383 -16.53 -31.96 -12.42
N LYS A 384 -17.43 -32.73 -11.77
CA LYS A 384 -18.76 -32.26 -11.38
C LYS A 384 -18.71 -31.11 -10.36
N ALA A 385 -17.75 -31.14 -9.45
CA ALA A 385 -17.55 -30.07 -8.47
C ALA A 385 -16.99 -28.80 -9.11
N LEU A 386 -16.11 -28.90 -10.11
CA LEU A 386 -15.63 -27.77 -10.89
C LEU A 386 -16.76 -27.08 -11.67
N GLU A 387 -17.66 -27.87 -12.29
CA GLU A 387 -18.84 -27.32 -12.98
C GLU A 387 -19.75 -26.54 -12.02
N LYS A 388 -19.91 -27.02 -10.78
CA LYS A 388 -20.73 -26.40 -9.72
C LYS A 388 -19.97 -25.38 -8.87
N PHE A 389 -18.71 -25.11 -9.18
CA PHE A 389 -17.89 -24.22 -8.39
C PHE A 389 -18.40 -22.76 -8.33
N PRO A 390 -18.98 -22.18 -9.41
CA PRO A 390 -19.59 -20.85 -9.33
C PRO A 390 -20.69 -20.74 -8.27
N THR A 391 -21.52 -21.78 -8.13
CA THR A 391 -22.53 -21.88 -7.08
C THR A 391 -21.89 -21.95 -5.70
N THR A 392 -20.84 -22.77 -5.55
CA THR A 392 -20.09 -22.90 -4.30
C THR A 392 -19.49 -21.56 -3.86
N SER A 393 -18.86 -20.84 -4.80
CA SER A 393 -18.31 -19.50 -4.59
C SER A 393 -19.38 -18.51 -4.14
N SER A 394 -20.55 -18.51 -4.80
CA SER A 394 -21.69 -17.67 -4.41
C SER A 394 -22.15 -17.94 -2.98
N VAL A 395 -22.31 -19.20 -2.60
CA VAL A 395 -22.78 -19.58 -1.25
C VAL A 395 -21.77 -19.18 -0.18
N ILE A 396 -20.46 -19.35 -0.44
CA ILE A 396 -19.42 -18.94 0.52
C ILE A 396 -19.40 -17.41 0.67
N ARG A 397 -19.59 -16.63 -0.41
CA ARG A 397 -19.69 -15.17 -0.34
C ARG A 397 -20.90 -14.73 0.49
N GLU A 398 -22.03 -15.40 0.30
CA GLU A 398 -23.26 -15.14 1.05
C GLU A 398 -23.09 -15.41 2.54
N ILE A 399 -22.52 -16.57 2.92
CA ILE A 399 -22.19 -16.88 4.33
C ILE A 399 -21.32 -15.79 4.96
N VAL A 400 -20.29 -15.31 4.23
CA VAL A 400 -19.42 -14.23 4.73
C VAL A 400 -20.21 -12.93 4.94
N GLN A 401 -21.04 -12.55 3.97
CA GLN A 401 -21.84 -11.33 4.04
C GLN A 401 -22.88 -11.35 5.17
N GLU A 402 -23.55 -12.48 5.37
CA GLU A 402 -24.53 -12.65 6.45
C GLU A 402 -23.88 -12.57 7.84
N LEU A 403 -22.73 -13.22 8.02
CA LEU A 403 -21.98 -13.17 9.29
C LEU A 403 -21.38 -11.79 9.55
N GLU A 404 -20.91 -11.11 8.51
CA GLU A 404 -20.42 -9.72 8.62
C GLU A 404 -21.55 -8.80 9.10
N THR A 405 -22.76 -8.97 8.57
CA THR A 405 -23.96 -8.22 8.99
C THR A 405 -24.30 -8.50 10.45
N GLU A 406 -24.18 -9.75 10.93
CA GLU A 406 -24.44 -10.10 12.33
C GLU A 406 -23.39 -9.55 13.31
N ILE A 407 -22.10 -9.53 12.93
CA ILE A 407 -21.06 -8.89 13.74
C ILE A 407 -21.32 -7.38 13.88
N LEU A 408 -21.69 -6.73 12.78
CA LEU A 408 -21.98 -5.29 12.75
C LEU A 408 -23.26 -4.94 13.52
N SER A 409 -24.24 -5.84 13.59
CA SER A 409 -25.47 -5.65 14.36
C SER A 409 -25.27 -5.81 15.89
N GLN A 410 -24.29 -6.62 16.31
CA GLN A 410 -24.06 -6.97 17.72
C GLN A 410 -23.03 -6.10 18.45
N ASN A 411 -22.03 -5.55 17.76
CA ASN A 411 -20.93 -4.81 18.38
C ASN A 411 -20.91 -3.34 17.96
N SER A 412 -21.55 -2.46 18.74
CA SER A 412 -21.54 -1.01 18.50
C SER A 412 -20.19 -0.31 18.78
N THR A 413 -19.12 -1.03 19.11
CA THR A 413 -17.79 -0.43 19.33
C THR A 413 -16.64 -1.39 18.97
N VAL A 414 -15.72 -0.89 18.13
CA VAL A 414 -14.33 -1.38 17.87
C VAL A 414 -14.10 -2.49 16.82
N PHE A 415 -14.98 -2.71 15.85
CA PHE A 415 -14.59 -3.41 14.61
C PHE A 415 -14.96 -2.59 13.37
N ILE A 416 -13.98 -2.33 12.50
CA ILE A 416 -14.22 -1.84 11.14
C ILE A 416 -14.71 -3.05 10.32
N ALA A 417 -15.66 -2.87 9.40
CA ALA A 417 -16.25 -3.95 8.58
C ALA A 417 -15.18 -4.85 7.91
N GLU A 418 -14.07 -4.25 7.49
CA GLU A 418 -12.92 -4.94 6.89
C GLU A 418 -12.23 -5.94 7.84
N ASP A 419 -12.13 -5.62 9.14
CA ASP A 419 -11.59 -6.54 10.16
C ASP A 419 -12.53 -7.72 10.43
N ALA A 420 -13.84 -7.49 10.35
CA ALA A 420 -14.85 -8.55 10.53
C ALA A 420 -14.79 -9.55 9.37
N ARG A 421 -14.77 -9.05 8.13
CA ARG A 421 -14.66 -9.87 6.92
C ARG A 421 -13.41 -10.75 6.91
N LEU A 422 -12.26 -10.19 7.26
CA LEU A 422 -10.98 -10.93 7.32
C LEU A 422 -11.01 -12.06 8.35
N LYS A 423 -11.61 -11.83 9.53
CA LYS A 423 -11.75 -12.86 10.56
C LYS A 423 -12.67 -14.00 10.14
N ILE A 424 -13.78 -13.70 9.47
CA ILE A 424 -14.70 -14.71 8.95
C ILE A 424 -14.00 -15.57 7.89
N ILE A 425 -13.27 -14.96 6.95
CA ILE A 425 -12.51 -15.69 5.93
C ILE A 425 -11.45 -16.59 6.56
N GLN A 426 -10.76 -16.11 7.60
CA GLN A 426 -9.77 -16.91 8.34
C GLN A 426 -10.42 -18.11 9.04
N ALA A 427 -11.59 -17.91 9.67
CA ALA A 427 -12.36 -18.98 10.31
C ALA A 427 -12.81 -20.06 9.31
N ILE A 428 -13.32 -19.66 8.13
CA ILE A 428 -13.70 -20.61 7.06
C ILE A 428 -12.49 -21.46 6.64
N LYS A 429 -11.33 -20.84 6.42
CA LYS A 429 -10.10 -21.58 6.07
C LYS A 429 -9.68 -22.56 7.16
N GLN A 430 -9.78 -22.15 8.43
CA GLN A 430 -9.44 -23.00 9.56
C GLN A 430 -10.38 -24.23 9.65
N ILE A 431 -11.69 -24.02 9.48
CA ILE A 431 -12.69 -25.10 9.53
C ILE A 431 -12.52 -26.10 8.40
N LEU A 432 -12.19 -25.60 7.20
CA LEU A 432 -11.91 -26.44 6.04
C LEU A 432 -10.50 -27.07 6.07
N GLU A 433 -9.74 -26.89 7.16
CA GLU A 433 -8.36 -27.38 7.35
C GLU A 433 -7.42 -26.99 6.20
N MET A 434 -7.63 -25.78 5.67
CA MET A 434 -6.84 -25.19 4.60
C MET A 434 -5.61 -24.49 5.19
N ASP A 435 -4.43 -24.62 4.56
CA ASP A 435 -3.26 -23.78 4.89
C ASP A 435 -3.68 -22.30 4.71
N ILE A 436 -3.24 -21.44 5.64
CA ILE A 436 -3.53 -20.00 5.72
C ILE A 436 -3.29 -19.29 4.37
N LYS A 437 -2.42 -19.86 3.52
CA LYS A 437 -1.99 -19.39 2.20
C LYS A 437 -3.03 -19.49 1.06
N LEU A 438 -4.25 -19.99 1.30
CA LEU A 438 -5.24 -20.14 0.22
C LEU A 438 -5.91 -18.82 -0.21
N GLN A 439 -6.15 -18.69 -1.52
CA GLN A 439 -6.61 -17.47 -2.18
C GLN A 439 -8.14 -17.40 -2.19
N TYR A 440 -8.74 -16.96 -1.08
CA TYR A 440 -10.17 -16.64 -1.04
C TYR A 440 -10.54 -15.69 -2.18
N ALA A 441 -9.78 -14.59 -2.32
CA ALA A 441 -9.99 -13.63 -3.39
C ALA A 441 -9.76 -14.25 -4.80
N GLY A 442 -8.83 -15.19 -4.93
CA GLY A 442 -8.52 -15.87 -6.20
C GLY A 442 -9.61 -16.80 -6.73
N ALA A 443 -10.17 -17.69 -5.88
CA ALA A 443 -11.17 -18.67 -6.31
C ALA A 443 -12.61 -18.26 -5.98
N ILE A 444 -12.84 -17.55 -4.87
CA ILE A 444 -14.17 -17.20 -4.37
C ILE A 444 -14.58 -15.78 -4.78
N GLU A 445 -13.65 -14.83 -4.95
CA GLU A 445 -13.97 -13.47 -5.47
C GLU A 445 -13.55 -13.27 -6.92
N ASP A 446 -13.15 -14.37 -7.59
CA ASP A 446 -12.89 -14.41 -9.03
C ASP A 446 -11.70 -13.53 -9.49
N GLU A 447 -10.78 -13.12 -8.60
CA GLU A 447 -9.61 -12.28 -8.93
C GLU A 447 -8.64 -12.95 -9.92
N LEU A 448 -8.65 -14.29 -10.01
CA LEU A 448 -7.80 -15.05 -10.93
C LEU A 448 -8.48 -15.39 -12.27
N LEU A 449 -9.66 -14.86 -12.60
CA LEU A 449 -10.31 -15.11 -13.91
C LEU A 449 -9.40 -14.80 -15.12
N GLY A 450 -8.42 -13.89 -14.96
CA GLY A 450 -7.41 -13.57 -15.99
C GLY A 450 -6.21 -14.54 -16.08
N GLU A 451 -6.11 -15.52 -15.17
CA GLU A 451 -5.03 -16.50 -15.04
C GLU A 451 -5.62 -17.93 -14.93
N PRO A 452 -6.12 -18.52 -16.05
CA PRO A 452 -6.98 -19.70 -16.02
C PRO A 452 -6.35 -20.94 -15.38
N GLU A 453 -5.04 -21.14 -15.52
CA GLU A 453 -4.32 -22.25 -14.87
C GLU A 453 -4.28 -22.10 -13.34
N LYS A 454 -4.08 -20.87 -12.83
CA LYS A 454 -4.05 -20.62 -11.38
C LYS A 454 -5.44 -20.61 -10.77
N TYR A 455 -6.43 -20.09 -11.51
CA TYR A 455 -7.83 -20.15 -11.10
C TYR A 455 -8.28 -21.61 -10.95
N LEU A 456 -8.01 -22.46 -11.94
CA LEU A 456 -8.34 -23.88 -11.90
C LEU A 456 -7.67 -24.61 -10.72
N GLU A 457 -6.40 -24.32 -10.45
CA GLU A 457 -5.69 -24.91 -9.31
C GLU A 457 -6.30 -24.48 -7.97
N ALA A 458 -6.62 -23.19 -7.83
CA ALA A 458 -7.27 -22.68 -6.63
C ALA A 458 -8.67 -23.30 -6.43
N GLN A 459 -9.45 -23.47 -7.51
CA GLN A 459 -10.74 -24.15 -7.46
C GLN A 459 -10.61 -25.60 -6.96
N LYS A 460 -9.64 -26.36 -7.47
CA LYS A 460 -9.40 -27.76 -7.04
C LYS A 460 -9.08 -27.85 -5.55
N GLN A 461 -8.24 -26.95 -5.03
CA GLN A 461 -7.89 -26.95 -3.60
C GLN A 461 -9.11 -26.67 -2.71
N TRP A 462 -9.98 -25.74 -3.11
CA TRP A 462 -11.26 -25.51 -2.43
C TRP A 462 -12.18 -26.73 -2.50
N ILE A 463 -12.27 -27.39 -3.66
CA ILE A 463 -13.08 -28.60 -3.83
C ILE A 463 -12.60 -29.73 -2.92
N GLU A 464 -11.30 -29.95 -2.83
CA GLU A 464 -10.70 -30.98 -1.97
C GLU A 464 -10.96 -30.70 -0.49
N ALA A 465 -10.86 -29.43 -0.07
CA ALA A 465 -11.12 -29.01 1.30
C ALA A 465 -12.60 -29.17 1.67
N ILE A 466 -13.51 -28.73 0.79
CA ILE A 466 -14.97 -28.89 0.96
C ILE A 466 -15.34 -30.38 0.99
N TYR A 467 -14.76 -31.19 0.11
CA TYR A 467 -14.99 -32.64 0.10
C TYR A 467 -14.55 -33.28 1.42
N SER A 468 -13.37 -32.91 1.93
CA SER A 468 -12.84 -33.41 3.19
C SER A 468 -13.70 -32.98 4.38
N TYR A 469 -14.17 -31.73 4.38
CA TYR A 469 -15.12 -31.22 5.36
C TYR A 469 -16.44 -32.00 5.33
N GLN A 470 -17.03 -32.21 4.15
CA GLN A 470 -18.26 -32.98 4.00
C GLN A 470 -18.13 -34.42 4.50
N GLN A 471 -16.99 -35.07 4.28
CA GLN A 471 -16.73 -36.43 4.75
C GLN A 471 -16.63 -36.56 6.27
N LYS A 472 -16.40 -35.46 7.01
CA LYS A 472 -16.38 -35.48 8.47
C LYS A 472 -17.77 -35.51 9.09
N PHE A 473 -18.76 -34.92 8.42
CA PHE A 473 -20.08 -34.66 8.98
C PHE A 473 -21.21 -35.38 8.22
N PHE A 474 -20.99 -35.81 6.98
CA PHE A 474 -22.01 -36.44 6.14
C PHE A 474 -21.54 -37.79 5.59
N SER A 475 -22.50 -38.67 5.28
CA SER A 475 -22.23 -39.98 4.68
C SER A 475 -21.71 -39.90 3.24
N SER A 476 -21.76 -38.72 2.61
CA SER A 476 -21.26 -38.50 1.25
C SER A 476 -20.65 -37.11 1.07
N GLY A 477 -19.42 -37.05 0.56
CA GLY A 477 -18.79 -35.83 0.04
C GLY A 477 -18.95 -35.67 -1.47
N PHE A 478 -19.19 -34.42 -1.88
CA PHE A 478 -19.36 -34.00 -3.27
C PHE A 478 -18.32 -32.95 -3.72
N GLY A 479 -17.71 -32.21 -2.79
CA GLY A 479 -16.68 -31.20 -3.09
C GLY A 479 -17.23 -29.86 -3.58
N TYR A 480 -18.55 -29.66 -3.53
CA TYR A 480 -19.22 -28.40 -3.85
C TYR A 480 -20.31 -28.11 -2.82
N ILE A 481 -20.74 -26.85 -2.73
CA ILE A 481 -21.78 -26.38 -1.81
C ILE A 481 -22.97 -25.87 -2.62
N GLU A 482 -24.17 -26.27 -2.22
CA GLU A 482 -25.44 -25.77 -2.76
C GLU A 482 -26.14 -24.90 -1.72
N PRO A 483 -26.87 -23.85 -2.14
CA PRO A 483 -27.62 -22.99 -1.23
C PRO A 483 -28.69 -23.80 -0.48
N ASP A 484 -28.95 -23.43 0.77
CA ASP A 484 -29.96 -24.05 1.64
C ASP A 484 -29.80 -25.57 1.87
N LYS A 485 -28.59 -26.11 1.67
CA LYS A 485 -28.25 -27.51 1.96
C LYS A 485 -27.43 -27.65 3.23
N GLN A 486 -27.36 -28.88 3.73
CA GLN A 486 -26.67 -29.28 4.96
C GLN A 486 -25.25 -28.70 5.08
N THR A 487 -24.44 -28.75 4.01
CA THR A 487 -23.08 -28.21 4.04
C THR A 487 -23.03 -26.69 4.23
N ALA A 488 -23.92 -25.93 3.58
CA ALA A 488 -23.96 -24.47 3.70
C ALA A 488 -24.38 -24.04 5.12
N GLY A 489 -25.46 -24.67 5.63
CA GLY A 489 -25.96 -24.42 6.97
C GLY A 489 -24.91 -24.75 8.03
N ARG A 490 -24.33 -25.96 7.99
CA ARG A 490 -23.32 -26.40 8.94
C ARG A 490 -22.07 -25.51 8.93
N LEU A 491 -21.56 -25.16 7.75
CA LEU A 491 -20.38 -24.29 7.63
C LEU A 491 -20.64 -22.92 8.26
N LYS A 492 -21.82 -22.32 8.03
CA LYS A 492 -22.21 -21.05 8.66
C LYS A 492 -22.24 -21.16 10.19
N CYS A 493 -22.78 -22.26 10.74
CA CYS A 493 -22.82 -22.49 12.18
C CYS A 493 -21.42 -22.69 12.77
N ASP A 494 -20.58 -23.52 12.15
CA ASP A 494 -19.22 -23.78 12.62
C ASP A 494 -18.38 -22.49 12.65
N VAL A 495 -18.56 -21.60 11.67
CA VAL A 495 -17.88 -20.29 11.63
C VAL A 495 -18.41 -19.36 12.72
N ALA A 496 -19.73 -19.30 12.91
CA ALA A 496 -20.35 -18.49 13.95
C ALA A 496 -19.88 -18.94 15.34
N ASP A 497 -19.85 -20.25 15.59
CA ASP A 497 -19.42 -20.83 16.86
C ASP A 497 -17.92 -20.62 17.10
N LEU A 498 -17.08 -20.71 16.06
CA LEU A 498 -15.64 -20.44 16.18
C LEU A 498 -15.33 -18.97 16.51
N LEU A 499 -16.21 -18.05 16.12
CA LEU A 499 -16.05 -16.61 16.30
C LEU A 499 -16.96 -16.01 17.39
N ASP A 500 -17.66 -16.86 18.15
CA ASP A 500 -18.63 -16.45 19.19
C ASP A 500 -19.72 -15.48 18.67
N ILE A 501 -20.19 -15.66 17.43
CA ILE A 501 -21.23 -14.82 16.80
C ILE A 501 -22.62 -15.39 17.13
N GLN A 502 -23.52 -14.56 17.67
CA GLN A 502 -24.89 -14.99 17.95
C GLN A 502 -25.76 -14.90 16.70
N LEU A 503 -26.08 -16.02 16.05
CA LEU A 503 -26.98 -16.00 14.89
C LEU A 503 -28.43 -15.70 15.31
N GLN A 504 -29.07 -14.70 14.70
CA GLN A 504 -30.50 -14.42 14.96
C GLN A 504 -31.41 -15.60 14.56
N GLN A 505 -31.02 -16.31 13.51
CA GLN A 505 -31.65 -17.56 13.08
C GLN A 505 -30.56 -18.61 12.81
N ARG A 506 -30.45 -19.62 13.67
CA ARG A 506 -29.56 -20.75 13.45
C ARG A 506 -30.13 -21.67 12.35
N PRO A 507 -29.35 -22.03 11.31
CA PRO A 507 -29.73 -23.06 10.35
C PRO A 507 -30.13 -24.37 11.04
N GLN A 508 -31.07 -25.11 10.43
CA GLN A 508 -31.54 -26.40 10.96
C GLN A 508 -30.40 -27.43 11.19
N TYR A 509 -29.30 -27.28 10.46
CA TYR A 509 -28.17 -28.23 10.41
C TYR A 509 -26.97 -27.81 11.28
N CYS A 510 -27.16 -26.96 12.29
CA CYS A 510 -26.07 -26.61 13.22
C CYS A 510 -25.69 -27.75 14.19
N GLU A 511 -26.61 -28.68 14.48
CA GLU A 511 -26.43 -29.70 15.53
C GLU A 511 -26.38 -31.16 15.00
N GLU A 512 -26.46 -31.36 13.68
CA GLU A 512 -26.24 -32.66 12.99
C GLU A 512 -24.80 -32.74 12.50
#